data_AF-A0A7C9RXQ3-F1
#
_entry.id   AF-A0A7C9RXQ3-F1
#
_cell.length_a   1.000
_cell.length_b   1.000
_cell.length_c   1.000
_cell.angle_alpha   90.00
_cell.angle_beta   90.00
_cell.angle_gamma   90.00
#
_symmetry.space_group_name_H-M   'P 1'
#
loop_
_entity.id
_entity.type
_entity.pdbx_description
1 polymer ?
#
loop_
_entity_poly.entity_id
_entity_poly.type
_entity_poly.pdbx_seq_one_letter_code
_entity_poly.pdbx_strand_id
1 'polypeptide(L)'
;MGAYIDLKDVRITGHVTQVMIVGVAVTSVVATALHPDARDALLDLLVLLLTGFAGLVFGFWVRNASHNAGAIALREVKRMADIWRASDLAQRDVPFEQRVPSRWIKPWQWTFLAMMASEAVEVFAGSGSGYRAVAITSAVLAVVAAALAVVVIAQVSALQRPERLTEL
;
A
#
# COMPACT_ATOMS: atom_id res chain seq x y z
N MET A 1 32.52 -13.77 0.04
CA MET A 1 31.26 -14.01 0.78
C MET A 1 30.24 -13.00 0.28
N GLY A 2 29.25 -13.44 -0.50
CA GLY A 2 28.14 -12.56 -0.92
C GLY A 2 27.33 -12.16 0.30
N ALA A 3 27.09 -10.86 0.49
CA ALA A 3 26.26 -10.38 1.57
C ALA A 3 24.83 -10.89 1.36
N TYR A 4 24.38 -11.80 2.22
CA TYR A 4 22.99 -12.24 2.25
C TYR A 4 22.17 -11.09 2.88
N ILE A 5 21.46 -10.35 2.04
CA ILE A 5 20.58 -9.28 2.51
C ILE A 5 19.27 -9.94 2.94
N ASP A 6 19.03 -10.04 4.24
CA ASP A 6 17.75 -10.54 4.76
C ASP A 6 16.67 -9.46 4.61
N LEU A 7 15.70 -9.74 3.75
CA LEU A 7 14.60 -8.84 3.40
C LEU A 7 13.36 -9.05 4.27
N LYS A 8 13.52 -9.76 5.39
CA LYS A 8 12.49 -10.01 6.39
C LYS A 8 11.79 -8.72 6.83
N ASP A 9 12.54 -7.64 7.04
CA ASP A 9 11.97 -6.36 7.50
C ASP A 9 11.01 -5.75 6.48
N VAL A 10 11.31 -5.86 5.17
CA VAL A 10 10.43 -5.36 4.10
C VAL A 10 9.16 -6.20 4.01
N ARG A 11 9.27 -7.53 4.13
CA ARG A 11 8.10 -8.42 4.12
C ARG A 11 7.19 -8.17 5.32
N ILE A 12 7.76 -8.08 6.52
CA ILE A 12 6.98 -7.82 7.75
C ILE A 12 6.29 -6.47 7.65
N THR A 13 7.04 -5.40 7.35
CA THR A 13 6.44 -4.06 7.22
C THR A 13 5.42 -3.99 6.09
N GLY A 14 5.59 -4.78 5.02
CA GLY A 14 4.62 -4.94 3.95
C GLY A 14 3.31 -5.56 4.44
N HIS A 15 3.37 -6.71 5.11
CA HIS A 15 2.17 -7.35 5.66
C HIS A 15 1.47 -6.48 6.71
N VAL A 16 2.21 -5.78 7.57
CA VAL A 16 1.64 -4.82 8.53
C VAL A 16 0.89 -3.72 7.77
N THR A 17 1.48 -3.16 6.72
CA THR A 17 0.84 -2.16 5.86
C THR A 17 -0.43 -2.67 5.23
N GLN A 18 -0.40 -3.89 4.67
CA GLN A 18 -1.56 -4.55 4.07
C GLN A 18 -2.69 -4.72 5.09
N VAL A 19 -2.39 -5.20 6.30
CA VAL A 19 -3.40 -5.40 7.36
C VAL A 19 -4.04 -4.08 7.77
N MET A 20 -3.27 -2.99 7.89
CA MET A 20 -3.81 -1.68 8.22
C MET A 20 -4.77 -1.17 7.14
N ILE A 21 -4.40 -1.25 5.86
CA ILE A 21 -5.25 -0.78 4.75
C ILE A 21 -6.51 -1.64 4.62
N VAL A 22 -6.39 -2.97 4.79
CA VAL A 22 -7.55 -3.86 4.82
C VAL A 22 -8.45 -3.52 6.02
N GLY A 23 -7.87 -3.19 7.17
CA GLY A 23 -8.60 -2.71 8.34
C GLY A 23 -9.43 -1.47 8.04
N VAL A 24 -8.83 -0.45 7.39
CA VAL A 24 -9.56 0.75 6.92
C VAL A 24 -10.74 0.34 6.04
N ALA A 25 -10.51 -0.48 5.01
CA ALA A 25 -11.57 -0.91 4.10
C ALA A 25 -12.73 -1.63 4.81
N VAL A 26 -12.42 -2.55 5.74
CA VAL A 26 -13.44 -3.26 6.52
C VAL A 26 -14.23 -2.29 7.39
N THR A 27 -13.55 -1.40 8.11
CA THR A 27 -14.22 -0.44 9.00
C THR A 27 -15.06 0.56 8.22
N SER A 28 -14.57 1.13 7.10
CA SER A 28 -15.32 2.08 6.28
C SER A 28 -16.57 1.42 5.67
N VAL A 29 -16.48 0.15 5.22
CA VAL A 29 -17.64 -0.61 4.73
C VAL A 29 -18.66 -0.87 5.85
N VAL A 30 -18.19 -1.28 7.04
CA VAL A 30 -19.07 -1.52 8.20
C VAL A 30 -19.77 -0.24 8.64
N ALA A 31 -19.05 0.88 8.72
CA ALA A 31 -19.62 2.19 9.06
C ALA A 31 -20.70 2.60 8.05
N THR A 32 -20.40 2.47 6.75
CA THR A 32 -21.34 2.80 5.67
C THR A 32 -22.59 1.91 5.70
N ALA A 33 -22.42 0.62 6.02
CA ALA A 33 -23.52 -0.34 6.04
C ALA A 33 -24.44 -0.17 7.26
N LEU A 34 -23.88 0.11 8.44
CA LEU A 34 -24.65 0.25 9.68
C LEU A 34 -25.28 1.63 9.82
N HIS A 35 -24.60 2.69 9.36
CA HIS A 35 -25.02 4.07 9.54
C HIS A 35 -24.94 4.86 8.21
N PRO A 36 -25.78 4.52 7.22
CA PRO A 36 -25.67 5.09 5.87
C PRO A 36 -25.96 6.61 5.80
N ASP A 37 -26.70 7.16 6.75
CA ASP A 37 -27.12 8.58 6.76
C ASP A 37 -26.57 9.40 7.93
N ALA A 38 -25.87 8.75 8.84
CA ALA A 38 -25.47 9.35 10.10
C ALA A 38 -24.05 8.94 10.46
N ARG A 39 -23.34 9.85 11.13
CA ARG A 39 -22.00 9.58 11.62
C ARG A 39 -22.06 8.76 12.90
N ASP A 40 -21.19 7.78 13.01
CA ASP A 40 -20.89 7.09 14.27
C ASP A 40 -19.51 7.55 14.73
N ALA A 41 -19.47 8.30 15.83
CA ALA A 41 -18.23 8.90 16.31
C ALA A 41 -17.14 7.87 16.66
N LEU A 42 -17.52 6.65 17.06
CA LEU A 42 -16.57 5.59 17.40
C LEU A 42 -16.00 4.95 16.14
N LEU A 43 -16.83 4.66 15.15
CA LEU A 43 -16.37 4.12 13.87
C LEU A 43 -15.56 5.14 13.08
N ASP A 44 -15.98 6.40 13.04
CA ASP A 44 -15.24 7.50 12.41
C ASP A 44 -13.85 7.67 13.02
N LEU A 45 -13.77 7.65 14.36
CA LEU A 45 -12.49 7.72 15.07
C LEU A 45 -11.61 6.52 14.73
N LEU A 46 -12.19 5.33 14.65
CA LEU A 46 -11.47 4.10 14.30
C LEU A 46 -10.91 4.18 12.86
N VAL A 47 -11.71 4.61 11.89
CA VAL A 47 -11.27 4.82 10.50
C VAL A 47 -10.14 5.85 10.44
N LEU A 48 -10.26 6.96 11.16
CA LEU A 48 -9.23 8.01 11.21
C LEU A 48 -7.90 7.47 11.75
N LEU A 49 -7.95 6.76 12.88
CA LEU A 49 -6.76 6.16 13.50
C LEU A 49 -6.13 5.12 12.57
N LEU A 50 -6.92 4.20 12.02
CA LEU A 50 -6.44 3.17 11.09
C LEU A 50 -5.81 3.79 9.84
N THR A 51 -6.42 4.84 9.29
CA THR A 51 -5.91 5.56 8.12
C THR A 51 -4.58 6.26 8.43
N GLY A 52 -4.49 6.92 9.58
CA GLY A 52 -3.25 7.53 10.07
C GLY A 52 -2.14 6.50 10.27
N PHE A 53 -2.44 5.37 10.93
CA PHE A 53 -1.48 4.27 11.11
C PHE A 53 -1.08 3.64 9.78
N ALA A 54 -2.02 3.41 8.85
CA ALA A 54 -1.76 2.90 7.52
C ALA A 54 -0.76 3.79 6.76
N GLY A 55 -0.93 5.11 6.84
CA GLY A 55 0.02 6.08 6.27
C GLY A 55 1.42 5.97 6.87
N LEU A 56 1.53 5.86 8.20
CA LEU A 56 2.82 5.72 8.89
C LEU A 56 3.54 4.42 8.50
N VAL A 57 2.86 3.28 8.57
CA VAL A 57 3.48 1.98 8.24
C VAL A 57 3.82 1.88 6.76
N PHE A 58 3.01 2.48 5.88
CA PHE A 58 3.32 2.59 4.46
C PHE A 58 4.61 3.38 4.24
N GLY A 59 4.80 4.50 4.95
CA GLY A 59 6.04 5.28 4.90
C GLY A 59 7.27 4.46 5.34
N PHE A 60 7.14 3.67 6.41
CA PHE A 60 8.21 2.76 6.85
C PHE A 60 8.49 1.65 5.83
N TRP A 61 7.46 1.01 5.29
CA TRP A 61 7.61 -0.03 4.29
C TRP A 61 8.31 0.49 3.04
N VAL A 62 7.87 1.65 2.52
CA VAL A 62 8.50 2.34 1.40
C VAL A 62 9.98 2.61 1.66
N ARG A 63 10.30 3.14 2.84
CA ARG A 63 11.69 3.43 3.23
C ARG A 63 12.52 2.15 3.26
N ASN A 64 12.02 1.09 3.88
CA ASN A 64 12.72 -0.18 3.99
C ASN A 64 12.89 -0.86 2.62
N ALA A 65 11.87 -0.82 1.77
CA ALA A 65 11.95 -1.32 0.40
C ALA A 65 13.01 -0.54 -0.41
N SER A 66 13.10 0.78 -0.21
CA SER A 66 14.09 1.66 -0.87
C SER A 66 15.52 1.35 -0.44
N HIS A 67 15.78 1.29 0.86
CA HIS A 67 17.11 0.96 1.38
C HIS A 67 17.58 -0.42 0.91
N ASN A 68 16.69 -1.40 0.90
CA ASN A 68 17.04 -2.76 0.50
C ASN A 68 17.22 -2.94 -1.02
N ALA A 69 16.47 -2.23 -1.86
CA ALA A 69 16.70 -2.25 -3.30
C ALA A 69 18.11 -1.73 -3.67
N GLY A 70 18.60 -0.72 -2.94
CA GLY A 70 19.99 -0.25 -3.05
C GLY A 70 21.04 -1.28 -2.63
N ALA A 71 20.66 -2.27 -1.82
CA ALA A 71 21.54 -3.36 -1.42
C ALA A 71 21.50 -4.54 -2.42
N ILE A 72 20.33 -4.88 -2.97
CA ILE A 72 20.13 -6.07 -3.82
C ILE A 72 20.56 -5.86 -5.27
N ALA A 73 20.33 -4.68 -5.87
CA ALA A 73 20.45 -4.54 -7.32
C ALA A 73 21.63 -3.70 -7.80
N LEU A 74 21.90 -2.51 -7.26
CA LEU A 74 22.94 -1.64 -7.83
C LEU A 74 23.39 -0.65 -6.74
N ARG A 75 24.70 -0.38 -6.66
CA ARG A 75 25.26 0.75 -5.87
C ARG A 75 24.64 2.11 -6.22
N GLU A 76 23.73 2.16 -7.21
CA GLU A 76 23.12 3.36 -7.80
C GLU A 76 21.59 3.40 -7.75
N VAL A 77 20.89 2.47 -7.08
CA VAL A 77 19.43 2.63 -6.86
C VAL A 77 19.19 3.80 -5.92
N LYS A 78 18.83 4.96 -6.48
CA LYS A 78 18.58 6.20 -5.74
C LYS A 78 17.11 6.58 -5.69
N ARG A 79 16.25 5.95 -6.52
CA ARG A 79 14.87 6.40 -6.73
C ARG A 79 13.86 5.28 -6.52
N MET A 80 12.70 5.67 -6.03
CA MET A 80 11.52 4.81 -5.86
C MET A 80 11.20 3.99 -7.11
N ALA A 81 11.31 4.59 -8.30
CA ALA A 81 11.06 3.95 -9.58
C ALA A 81 11.97 2.73 -9.84
N ASP A 82 13.16 2.66 -9.25
CA ASP A 82 14.12 1.58 -9.46
C ASP A 82 13.76 0.34 -8.63
N ILE A 83 13.26 0.53 -7.40
CA ILE A 83 12.66 -0.55 -6.58
C ILE A 83 11.54 -1.23 -7.36
N TRP A 84 10.76 -0.42 -8.04
CA TRP A 84 9.58 -0.79 -8.78
C TRP A 84 9.85 -1.44 -10.13
N ARG A 85 10.98 -1.10 -10.76
CA ARG A 85 11.54 -1.85 -11.89
C ARG A 85 12.07 -3.21 -11.43
N ALA A 86 12.67 -3.25 -10.25
CA ALA A 86 13.11 -4.50 -9.63
C ALA A 86 11.91 -5.39 -9.26
N SER A 87 10.77 -4.78 -8.89
CA SER A 87 9.62 -5.47 -8.30
C SER A 87 8.70 -6.19 -9.28
N ASP A 88 8.92 -6.10 -10.59
CA ASP A 88 8.05 -6.74 -11.58
C ASP A 88 8.52 -8.16 -11.92
N LEU A 89 7.79 -9.16 -11.42
CA LEU A 89 8.05 -10.58 -11.71
C LEU A 89 8.00 -10.90 -13.22
N ALA A 90 7.21 -10.17 -14.00
CA ALA A 90 7.07 -10.42 -15.43
C ALA A 90 8.31 -10.00 -16.22
N GLN A 91 9.20 -9.19 -15.64
CA GLN A 91 10.40 -8.66 -16.29
C GLN A 91 11.68 -9.28 -15.73
N ARG A 92 11.58 -10.47 -15.12
CA ARG A 92 12.69 -11.19 -14.51
C ARG A 92 13.85 -11.41 -15.47
N ASP A 93 13.55 -11.92 -16.66
CA ASP A 93 14.55 -12.33 -17.65
C ASP A 93 15.09 -11.15 -18.47
N VAL A 94 14.60 -9.93 -18.18
CA VAL A 94 15.04 -8.69 -18.81
C VAL A 94 16.17 -8.09 -17.97
N PRO A 95 17.29 -7.66 -18.59
CA PRO A 95 18.35 -6.93 -17.89
C PRO A 95 17.80 -5.71 -17.15
N PHE A 96 18.30 -5.42 -15.94
CA PHE A 96 17.73 -4.38 -15.07
C PHE A 96 17.60 -3.01 -15.75
N GLU A 97 18.59 -2.63 -16.55
CA GLU A 97 18.64 -1.37 -17.31
C GLU A 97 17.48 -1.21 -18.30
N GLN A 98 16.90 -2.34 -18.75
CA GLN A 98 15.79 -2.40 -19.69
C GLN A 98 14.44 -2.62 -18.98
N ARG A 99 14.43 -2.81 -17.65
CA ARG A 99 13.19 -3.00 -16.89
C ARG A 99 12.43 -1.69 -16.76
N VAL A 100 11.11 -1.79 -16.90
CA VAL A 100 10.15 -0.70 -16.73
C VAL A 100 9.43 -0.85 -15.37
N PRO A 101 9.05 0.25 -14.69
CA PRO A 101 8.33 0.15 -13.43
C PRO A 101 7.03 -0.65 -13.60
N SER A 102 6.70 -1.50 -12.63
CA SER A 102 5.47 -2.29 -12.67
C SER A 102 4.24 -1.40 -12.97
N ARG A 103 3.37 -1.88 -13.87
CA ARG A 103 2.15 -1.19 -14.28
C ARG A 103 1.18 -0.91 -13.12
N TRP A 104 1.34 -1.59 -12.00
CA TRP A 104 0.45 -1.52 -10.84
C TRP A 104 0.79 -0.38 -9.88
N ILE A 105 1.97 0.22 -9.97
CA ILE A 105 2.43 1.22 -9.00
C ILE A 105 1.68 2.53 -9.10
N LYS A 106 1.52 3.07 -10.31
CA LYS A 106 0.81 4.33 -10.48
C LYS A 106 -0.66 4.18 -10.04
N PRO A 107 -1.41 3.16 -10.50
CA PRO A 107 -2.74 2.88 -9.97
C PRO A 107 -2.76 2.80 -8.44
N TRP A 108 -1.86 2.02 -7.85
CA TRP A 108 -1.75 1.89 -6.40
C TRP A 108 -1.54 3.22 -5.68
N GLN A 109 -0.56 4.03 -6.12
CA GLN A 109 -0.26 5.34 -5.53
C GLN A 109 -1.46 6.29 -5.62
N TRP A 110 -2.11 6.37 -6.77
CA TRP A 110 -3.28 7.23 -6.96
C TRP A 110 -4.46 6.77 -6.12
N THR A 111 -4.73 5.48 -6.06
CA THR A 111 -5.83 4.94 -5.24
C THR A 111 -5.55 5.15 -3.75
N PHE A 112 -4.32 4.92 -3.29
CA PHE A 112 -3.95 5.17 -1.90
C PHE A 112 -4.12 6.65 -1.52
N LEU A 113 -3.64 7.56 -2.37
CA LEU A 113 -3.82 9.00 -2.15
C LEU A 113 -5.29 9.41 -2.21
N ALA A 114 -6.07 8.84 -3.12
CA ALA A 114 -7.51 9.10 -3.23
C ALA A 114 -8.25 8.63 -1.97
N MET A 115 -7.93 7.44 -1.44
CA MET A 115 -8.45 6.94 -0.17
C MET A 115 -8.10 7.88 0.99
N MET A 116 -6.82 8.25 1.13
CA MET A 116 -6.39 9.18 2.19
C MET A 116 -7.13 10.53 2.09
N ALA A 117 -7.32 11.04 0.88
CA ALA A 117 -8.03 12.30 0.64
C ALA A 117 -9.54 12.15 0.90
N SER A 118 -10.17 11.05 0.49
CA SER A 118 -11.60 10.83 0.73
C SER A 118 -11.91 10.72 2.21
N GLU A 119 -11.10 9.96 2.95
CA GLU A 119 -11.24 9.82 4.40
C GLU A 119 -11.04 11.17 5.11
N ALA A 120 -10.08 11.99 4.64
CA ALA A 120 -9.90 13.34 5.16
C ALA A 120 -11.09 14.25 4.87
N VAL A 121 -11.72 14.14 3.69
CA VAL A 121 -12.91 14.92 3.32
C VAL A 121 -14.13 14.47 4.13
N GLU A 122 -14.29 13.17 4.38
CA GLU A 122 -15.39 12.60 5.16
C GLU A 122 -15.40 13.15 6.59
N VAL A 123 -14.24 13.42 7.19
CA VAL A 123 -14.13 14.09 8.49
C VAL A 123 -14.85 15.45 8.51
N PHE A 124 -14.86 16.17 7.40
CA PHE A 124 -15.52 17.49 7.28
C PHE A 124 -16.95 17.42 6.73
N ALA A 125 -17.43 16.23 6.33
CA ALA A 125 -18.79 16.06 5.88
C ALA A 125 -19.77 16.12 7.08
N GLY A 126 -20.83 16.93 6.95
CA GLY A 126 -21.99 16.87 7.84
C GLY A 126 -22.89 15.67 7.51
N SER A 127 -23.88 15.34 8.36
CA SER A 127 -24.78 14.19 8.18
C SER A 127 -25.82 14.37 7.06
N GLY A 128 -26.47 13.28 6.61
CA GLY A 128 -27.58 13.29 5.64
C GLY A 128 -27.24 12.65 4.28
N SER A 129 -28.02 12.94 3.24
CA SER A 129 -27.85 12.30 1.92
C SER A 129 -26.50 12.65 1.24
N GLY A 130 -25.97 13.84 1.50
CA GLY A 130 -24.63 14.23 1.07
C GLY A 130 -23.53 13.41 1.75
N TYR A 131 -23.69 13.10 3.04
CA TYR A 131 -22.80 12.20 3.78
C TYR A 131 -22.76 10.82 3.15
N ARG A 132 -23.94 10.24 2.87
CA ARG A 132 -24.05 8.89 2.29
C ARG A 132 -23.21 8.73 1.02
N ALA A 133 -23.26 9.70 0.12
CA ALA A 133 -22.50 9.66 -1.13
C ALA A 133 -20.98 9.71 -0.87
N VAL A 134 -20.55 10.53 0.10
CA VAL A 134 -19.14 10.63 0.51
C VAL A 134 -18.68 9.33 1.16
N ALA A 135 -19.44 8.79 2.12
CA ALA A 135 -19.12 7.55 2.84
C ALA A 135 -19.02 6.34 1.89
N ILE A 136 -19.98 6.19 0.96
CA ILE A 136 -19.91 5.13 -0.08
C ILE A 136 -18.66 5.30 -0.95
N THR A 137 -18.36 6.53 -1.37
CA THR A 137 -17.17 6.80 -2.20
C THR A 137 -15.89 6.46 -1.45
N SER A 138 -15.80 6.85 -0.17
CA SER A 138 -14.67 6.57 0.70
C SER A 138 -14.47 5.05 0.89
N ALA A 139 -15.55 4.33 1.22
CA ALA A 139 -15.54 2.88 1.37
C ALA A 139 -15.09 2.16 0.08
N VAL A 140 -15.60 2.59 -1.09
CA VAL A 140 -15.17 2.02 -2.38
C VAL A 140 -13.68 2.28 -2.62
N LEU A 141 -13.19 3.50 -2.39
CA LEU A 141 -11.77 3.83 -2.54
C LEU A 141 -10.89 3.02 -1.60
N ALA A 142 -11.32 2.82 -0.34
CA ALA A 142 -10.62 2.00 0.64
C ALA A 142 -10.53 0.53 0.20
N VAL A 143 -11.62 -0.04 -0.32
CA VAL A 143 -11.62 -1.41 -0.85
C VAL A 143 -10.69 -1.56 -2.06
N VAL A 144 -10.74 -0.63 -3.01
CA VAL A 144 -9.86 -0.66 -4.18
C VAL A 144 -8.39 -0.49 -3.76
N ALA A 145 -8.12 0.39 -2.78
CA ALA A 145 -6.79 0.55 -2.21
C ALA A 145 -6.32 -0.76 -1.57
N ALA A 146 -7.14 -1.38 -0.71
CA ALA A 146 -6.80 -2.65 -0.08
C ALA A 146 -6.47 -3.74 -1.10
N ALA A 147 -7.28 -3.88 -2.16
CA ALA A 147 -7.03 -4.86 -3.22
C ALA A 147 -5.68 -4.61 -3.94
N LEU A 148 -5.39 -3.36 -4.30
CA LEU A 148 -4.13 -3.00 -4.94
C LEU A 148 -2.93 -3.15 -4.01
N ALA A 149 -3.08 -2.84 -2.71
CA ALA A 149 -2.05 -3.03 -1.70
C ALA A 149 -1.63 -4.50 -1.62
N VAL A 150 -2.60 -5.42 -1.56
CA VAL A 150 -2.37 -6.87 -1.55
C VAL A 150 -1.55 -7.28 -2.78
N VAL A 151 -1.93 -6.83 -3.98
CA VAL A 151 -1.22 -7.17 -5.22
C VAL A 151 0.22 -6.65 -5.20
N VAL A 152 0.42 -5.37 -4.86
CA VAL A 152 1.74 -4.72 -4.89
C VAL A 152 2.67 -5.32 -3.84
N ILE A 153 2.19 -5.51 -2.61
CA ILE A 153 2.98 -6.06 -1.50
C ILE A 153 3.32 -7.53 -1.77
N ALA A 154 2.41 -8.30 -2.37
CA ALA A 154 2.68 -9.68 -2.79
C ALA A 154 3.77 -9.74 -3.88
N GLN A 155 3.73 -8.85 -4.89
CA GLN A 155 4.75 -8.78 -5.94
C GLN A 155 6.14 -8.47 -5.37
N VAL A 156 6.23 -7.43 -4.53
CA VAL A 156 7.49 -7.07 -3.87
C VAL A 156 7.99 -8.21 -2.98
N SER A 157 7.12 -8.80 -2.16
CA SER A 157 7.50 -9.87 -1.24
C SER A 157 7.94 -11.16 -1.95
N ALA A 158 7.33 -11.47 -3.09
CA ALA A 158 7.65 -12.67 -3.87
C ALA A 158 9.05 -12.63 -4.50
N LEU A 159 9.54 -11.45 -4.88
CA LEU A 159 10.90 -11.28 -5.41
C LEU A 159 11.97 -11.42 -4.34
N GLN A 160 11.61 -11.21 -3.09
CA GLN A 160 12.53 -11.15 -1.96
C GLN A 160 12.65 -12.50 -1.22
N ARG A 161 12.27 -13.62 -1.87
CA ARG A 161 12.42 -14.95 -1.29
C ARG A 161 13.89 -15.42 -1.40
N PRO A 162 14.47 -15.99 -0.32
CA PRO A 162 15.87 -16.42 -0.25
C PRO A 162 16.35 -17.24 -1.44
N GLU A 163 15.55 -18.23 -1.83
CA GLU A 163 15.82 -19.17 -2.93
C GLU A 163 16.05 -18.47 -4.29
N ARG A 164 15.51 -17.26 -4.45
CA ARG A 164 15.53 -16.49 -5.70
C ARG A 164 16.68 -15.47 -5.77
N LEU A 165 17.30 -15.14 -4.63
CA LEU A 165 18.47 -14.25 -4.59
C LEU A 165 19.77 -14.97 -4.94
N THR A 166 19.81 -16.30 -4.80
CA THR A 166 20.94 -17.15 -5.21
C THR A 166 21.03 -17.37 -6.72
N GLU A 167 19.99 -17.01 -7.48
CA GLU A 167 19.93 -17.15 -8.95
C GLU A 167 20.18 -15.83 -9.70
N LEU A 168 20.42 -14.73 -8.98
CA LEU A 168 20.79 -13.41 -9.50
C LEU A 168 22.27 -13.13 -9.23
#